data_AF-A0AAJ0A5A2-F1
#
_entry.id   AF-A0AAJ0A5A2-F1
#
_cell.length_a   1.000
_cell.length_b   1.000
_cell.length_c   1.000
_cell.angle_alpha   90.00
_cell.angle_beta   90.00
_cell.angle_gamma   90.00
#
_symmetry.space_group_name_H-M   'P 1'
#
loop_
_entity.id
_entity.type
_entity.pdbx_description
1 polymer ?
#
loop_
_entity_poly.entity_id
_entity_poly.type
_entity_poly.pdbx_seq_one_letter_code
_entity_poly.pdbx_strand_id
1 'polypeptide(L)'
;MGYWAGLARQYHGRFSHNEDYVYTLTFSAVLMHRLRIRLGLLGFTEKQKIAAHHFWRDMGPLFQVEGKGTVEDYPADFDGCIAFCEAYENTPREYNEKARYIGLSIFNLFAYRYFPPGLRWFGMAFPRTLSLPTTLSAFRIEPTNPVLAAIIIFIVRTVFLVTEVLFPDPKIPFFERLETLPEMEARKRKEETRALDKSYEQFIMSQLSGPGCPFSAKLQ
;
A
#
# COMPACT_ATOMS: atom_id res chain seq x y z
N MET A 1 -9.84 -23.19 1.26
CA MET A 1 -10.77 -22.77 0.19
C MET A 1 -11.75 -21.74 0.76
N GLY A 2 -11.36 -20.60 1.32
CA GLY A 2 -10.35 -19.62 0.95
C GLY A 2 -11.12 -18.36 0.52
N TYR A 3 -11.35 -17.43 1.46
CA TYR A 3 -12.13 -16.18 1.37
C TYR A 3 -12.33 -15.57 -0.05
N TRP A 4 -11.29 -15.59 -0.87
CA TRP A 4 -11.28 -15.22 -2.29
C TRP A 4 -12.36 -15.87 -3.18
N ALA A 5 -12.59 -17.18 -3.06
CA ALA A 5 -13.62 -17.88 -3.84
C ALA A 5 -15.05 -17.50 -3.41
N GLY A 6 -15.21 -16.96 -2.20
CA GLY A 6 -16.47 -16.37 -1.74
C GLY A 6 -16.72 -15.00 -2.38
N LEU A 7 -15.69 -14.16 -2.46
CA LEU A 7 -15.78 -12.82 -3.06
C LEU A 7 -15.96 -12.87 -4.57
N ALA A 8 -15.25 -13.75 -5.28
CA ALA A 8 -15.41 -13.89 -6.73
C ALA A 8 -16.85 -14.26 -7.16
N ARG A 9 -17.55 -15.06 -6.33
CA ARG A 9 -18.98 -15.38 -6.55
C ARG A 9 -19.91 -14.19 -6.32
N GLN A 10 -19.51 -13.20 -5.54
CA GLN A 10 -20.32 -12.00 -5.29
C GLN A 10 -20.01 -10.88 -6.31
N TYR A 11 -18.78 -10.86 -6.81
CA TYR A 11 -18.25 -9.83 -7.70
C TYR A 11 -17.66 -10.45 -8.96
N HIS A 12 -18.51 -11.13 -9.73
CA HIS A 12 -18.12 -11.84 -10.95
C HIS A 12 -17.33 -10.96 -11.92
N GLY A 13 -16.24 -11.51 -12.45
CA GLY A 13 -15.36 -10.88 -13.43
C GLY A 13 -14.40 -9.84 -12.86
N ARG A 14 -14.59 -9.38 -11.61
CA ARG A 14 -13.70 -8.38 -10.98
C ARG A 14 -12.31 -8.91 -10.65
N PHE A 15 -12.10 -10.23 -10.70
CA PHE A 15 -10.83 -10.89 -10.41
C PHE A 15 -10.26 -11.63 -11.65
N SER A 16 -10.74 -11.29 -12.85
CA SER A 16 -10.35 -11.95 -14.11
C SER A 16 -9.21 -11.23 -14.85
N HIS A 17 -8.77 -10.07 -14.34
CA HIS A 17 -7.73 -9.21 -14.91
C HIS A 17 -6.34 -9.68 -14.48
N ASN A 18 -5.62 -10.39 -15.36
CA ASN A 18 -4.27 -10.90 -15.04
C ASN A 18 -3.29 -9.76 -14.72
N GLU A 19 -3.42 -8.66 -15.44
CA GLU A 19 -2.61 -7.45 -15.33
C GLU A 19 -2.61 -6.85 -13.91
N ASP A 20 -3.70 -6.98 -13.15
CA ASP A 20 -3.77 -6.47 -11.78
C ASP A 20 -2.89 -7.30 -10.82
N TYR A 21 -2.80 -8.61 -11.07
CA TYR A 21 -1.91 -9.50 -10.33
C TYR A 21 -0.46 -9.27 -10.73
N VAL A 22 -0.17 -9.19 -12.04
CA VAL A 22 1.18 -8.89 -12.55
C VAL A 22 1.66 -7.54 -12.03
N TYR A 23 0.82 -6.51 -12.05
CA TYR A 23 1.15 -5.21 -11.47
C TYR A 23 1.47 -5.30 -9.99
N THR A 24 0.67 -6.03 -9.20
CA THR A 24 0.93 -6.20 -7.76
C THR A 24 2.26 -6.89 -7.49
N LEU A 25 2.59 -7.96 -8.22
CA LEU A 25 3.83 -8.70 -8.06
C LEU A 25 5.05 -7.89 -8.51
N THR A 26 4.97 -7.25 -9.67
CA THR A 26 6.06 -6.41 -10.22
C THR A 26 6.29 -5.18 -9.35
N PHE A 27 5.22 -4.48 -8.94
CA PHE A 27 5.30 -3.35 -8.02
C PHE A 27 5.96 -3.74 -6.71
N SER A 28 5.58 -4.89 -6.13
CA SER A 28 6.17 -5.37 -4.87
C SER A 28 7.66 -5.71 -5.01
N ALA A 29 8.09 -6.23 -6.15
CA ALA A 29 9.51 -6.48 -6.43
C ALA A 29 10.34 -5.20 -6.49
N VAL A 30 9.80 -4.14 -7.09
CA VAL A 30 10.55 -2.90 -7.36
C VAL A 30 10.31 -1.79 -6.34
N LEU A 31 9.28 -1.90 -5.49
CA LEU A 31 8.81 -0.83 -4.59
C LEU A 31 9.94 -0.23 -3.75
N MET A 32 10.67 -1.09 -3.03
CA MET A 32 11.71 -0.61 -2.11
C MET A 32 12.90 -0.01 -2.87
N HIS A 33 13.25 -0.54 -4.05
CA HIS A 33 14.25 0.05 -4.92
C HIS A 33 13.86 1.46 -5.38
N ARG A 34 12.64 1.61 -5.93
CA ARG A 34 12.11 2.90 -6.43
C ARG A 34 11.94 3.91 -5.31
N LEU A 35 11.46 3.49 -4.14
CA LEU A 35 11.32 4.35 -2.97
C LEU A 35 12.68 4.89 -2.52
N ARG A 36 13.71 4.04 -2.42
CA ARG A 36 15.06 4.48 -2.04
C ARG A 36 15.61 5.53 -3.01
N ILE A 37 15.49 5.29 -4.31
CA ILE A 37 15.93 6.24 -5.34
C ILE A 37 15.18 7.57 -5.20
N ARG A 38 13.86 7.53 -4.99
CA ARG A 38 13.04 8.74 -4.77
C ARG A 38 13.46 9.54 -3.54
N LEU A 39 13.97 8.87 -2.50
CA LEU A 39 14.52 9.51 -1.29
C LEU A 39 15.97 10.00 -1.46
N GLY A 40 16.56 9.81 -2.65
CA GLY A 40 17.96 10.10 -2.94
C GLY A 40 18.94 9.17 -2.23
N LEU A 41 18.51 7.95 -1.92
CA LEU A 41 19.32 6.86 -1.39
C LEU A 41 19.76 5.93 -2.53
N LEU A 42 20.77 5.11 -2.28
CA LEU A 42 21.12 4.04 -3.20
C LEU A 42 19.98 3.02 -3.27
N GLY A 43 19.58 2.66 -4.49
CA GLY A 43 18.66 1.56 -4.72
C GLY A 43 19.28 0.20 -4.42
N PHE A 44 18.57 -0.86 -4.80
CA PHE A 44 19.08 -2.23 -4.74
C PHE A 44 20.35 -2.45 -5.57
N THR A 45 21.27 -3.23 -5.00
CA THR A 45 22.39 -3.86 -5.73
C THR A 45 21.88 -4.86 -6.76
N GLU A 46 22.71 -5.25 -7.73
CA GLU A 46 22.34 -6.24 -8.75
C GLU A 46 21.88 -7.58 -8.15
N LYS A 47 22.55 -8.06 -7.09
CA LYS A 47 22.13 -9.28 -6.39
C LYS A 47 20.74 -9.13 -5.75
N GLN A 48 20.45 -7.97 -5.17
CA GLN A 48 19.15 -7.69 -4.58
C GLN A 48 18.05 -7.56 -5.64
N LYS A 49 18.34 -6.95 -6.80
CA LYS A 49 17.40 -6.90 -7.93
C LYS A 49 17.03 -8.30 -8.42
N ILE A 50 18.04 -9.15 -8.67
CA ILE A 50 17.85 -10.55 -9.09
C ILE A 50 17.05 -11.33 -8.05
N ALA A 51 17.40 -11.22 -6.76
CA ALA A 51 16.70 -11.91 -5.69
C ALA A 51 15.24 -11.47 -5.56
N ALA A 52 14.97 -10.16 -5.62
CA ALA A 52 13.61 -9.62 -5.55
C ALA A 52 12.76 -10.08 -6.74
N HIS A 53 13.31 -10.06 -7.95
CA HIS A 53 12.64 -10.55 -9.16
C HIS A 53 12.27 -12.03 -9.04
N HIS A 54 13.24 -12.90 -8.70
CA HIS A 54 12.97 -14.34 -8.56
C HIS A 54 11.94 -14.63 -7.47
N PHE A 55 12.07 -13.99 -6.31
CA PHE A 55 11.13 -14.18 -5.22
C PHE A 55 9.69 -13.89 -5.66
N TRP A 56 9.44 -12.74 -6.29
CA TRP A 56 8.08 -12.36 -6.69
C TRP A 56 7.57 -13.09 -7.93
N ARG A 57 8.46 -13.52 -8.84
CA ARG A 57 8.10 -14.46 -9.92
C ARG A 57 7.57 -15.76 -9.33
N ASP A 58 8.28 -16.32 -8.36
CA ASP A 58 7.96 -17.62 -7.77
C ASP A 58 6.70 -17.56 -6.87
N MET A 59 6.29 -16.36 -6.45
CA MET A 59 5.00 -16.13 -5.80
C MET A 59 3.81 -16.17 -6.77
N GLY A 60 4.00 -15.87 -8.06
CA GLY A 60 2.94 -15.80 -9.06
C GLY A 60 2.02 -17.02 -9.13
N PRO A 61 2.55 -18.26 -9.18
CA PRO A 61 1.74 -19.49 -9.19
C PRO A 61 0.83 -19.69 -7.97
N LEU A 62 1.05 -18.97 -6.87
CA LEU A 62 0.21 -19.05 -5.67
C LEU A 62 -1.09 -18.25 -5.79
N PHE A 63 -1.18 -17.37 -6.78
CA PHE A 63 -2.36 -16.55 -7.04
C PHE A 63 -3.24 -17.18 -8.13
N GLN A 64 -4.55 -17.14 -7.93
CA GLN A 64 -5.55 -17.66 -8.87
C GLN A 64 -6.31 -16.49 -9.51
N VAL A 65 -6.35 -16.49 -10.83
CA VAL A 65 -7.07 -15.56 -11.69
C VAL A 65 -8.39 -16.20 -12.10
N GLU A 66 -9.49 -15.48 -11.88
CA GLU A 66 -10.84 -15.97 -12.16
C GLU A 66 -10.98 -16.40 -13.63
N GLY A 67 -11.28 -17.67 -13.86
CA GLY A 67 -11.49 -18.24 -15.19
C GLY A 67 -10.23 -18.44 -16.04
N LYS A 68 -9.02 -18.17 -15.52
CA LYS A 68 -7.76 -18.25 -16.28
C LYS A 68 -6.67 -19.13 -15.64
N GLY A 69 -6.84 -19.54 -14.38
CA GLY A 69 -5.85 -20.37 -13.69
C GLY A 69 -4.85 -19.52 -12.90
N THR A 70 -3.56 -19.78 -13.01
CA THR A 70 -2.53 -19.01 -12.30
C THR A 70 -2.17 -17.71 -13.02
N VAL A 71 -1.46 -16.81 -12.35
CA VAL A 71 -0.92 -15.59 -12.96
C VAL A 71 0.08 -15.95 -14.06
N GLU A 72 -0.03 -15.27 -15.20
CA GLU A 72 0.84 -15.42 -16.38
C GLU A 72 1.54 -14.09 -16.70
N ASP A 73 2.47 -14.09 -17.66
CA ASP A 73 3.13 -12.89 -18.20
C ASP A 73 3.94 -12.05 -17.19
N TYR A 74 4.51 -12.68 -16.17
CA TYR A 74 5.47 -11.99 -15.30
C TYR A 74 6.74 -11.59 -16.08
N PRO A 75 7.25 -10.35 -15.97
CA PRO A 75 8.41 -9.89 -16.73
C PRO A 75 9.66 -10.75 -16.54
N ALA A 76 10.50 -10.82 -17.58
CA ALA A 76 11.67 -11.70 -17.62
C ALA A 76 12.77 -11.34 -16.62
N ASP A 77 12.88 -10.07 -16.23
CA ASP A 77 13.88 -9.55 -15.30
C ASP A 77 13.36 -8.35 -14.47
N PHE A 78 14.23 -7.82 -13.61
CA PHE A 78 13.89 -6.72 -12.71
C PHE A 78 13.60 -5.40 -13.44
N ASP A 79 14.34 -5.10 -14.50
CA ASP A 79 14.14 -3.87 -15.28
C ASP A 79 12.84 -3.96 -16.10
N GLY A 80 12.48 -5.14 -16.58
CA GLY A 80 11.17 -5.44 -17.16
C GLY A 80 10.03 -5.22 -16.17
N CYS A 81 10.24 -5.51 -14.87
CA CYS A 81 9.28 -5.18 -13.82
C CYS A 81 9.10 -3.66 -13.67
N ILE A 82 10.20 -2.89 -13.72
CA ILE A 82 10.14 -1.42 -13.69
C ILE A 82 9.36 -0.91 -14.90
N ALA A 83 9.74 -1.34 -16.11
CA ALA A 83 9.10 -0.91 -17.35
C ALA A 83 7.60 -1.24 -17.37
N PHE A 84 7.21 -2.43 -16.90
CA PHE A 84 5.82 -2.80 -16.75
C PHE A 84 5.07 -1.89 -15.76
N CYS A 85 5.63 -1.66 -14.56
CA CYS A 85 5.02 -0.77 -13.58
C CYS A 85 4.84 0.65 -14.14
N GLU A 86 5.87 1.21 -14.78
CA GLU A 86 5.80 2.55 -15.36
C GLU A 86 4.75 2.64 -16.47
N ALA A 87 4.67 1.64 -17.36
CA ALA A 87 3.61 1.60 -18.37
C ALA A 87 2.22 1.54 -17.73
N TYR A 88 2.01 0.62 -16.78
CA TYR A 88 0.73 0.43 -16.11
C TYR A 88 0.30 1.67 -15.27
N GLU A 89 1.24 2.31 -14.59
CA GLU A 89 1.01 3.50 -13.76
C GLU A 89 0.73 4.76 -14.59
N ASN A 90 1.25 4.83 -15.82
CA ASN A 90 1.02 5.94 -16.74
C ASN A 90 -0.21 5.74 -17.65
N THR A 91 -0.83 4.56 -17.65
CA THR A 91 -2.11 4.35 -18.33
C THR A 91 -3.15 5.35 -17.82
N PRO A 92 -3.77 6.17 -18.70
CA PRO A 92 -4.82 7.11 -18.32
C PRO A 92 -5.96 6.38 -17.63
N ARG A 93 -6.36 6.86 -16.46
CA ARG A 93 -7.49 6.32 -15.69
C ARG A 93 -8.59 7.35 -15.63
N GLU A 94 -9.81 6.92 -15.91
CA GLU A 94 -10.98 7.77 -15.74
C GLU A 94 -11.17 8.12 -14.27
N TYR A 95 -11.63 9.35 -14.04
CA TYR A 95 -11.94 9.80 -12.69
C TYR A 95 -13.13 9.01 -12.13
N ASN A 96 -12.94 8.48 -10.93
CA ASN A 96 -14.00 7.84 -10.16
C ASN A 96 -14.08 8.48 -8.76
N GLU A 97 -15.21 9.10 -8.46
CA GLU A 97 -15.44 9.78 -7.19
C GLU A 97 -15.31 8.82 -5.99
N LYS A 98 -15.84 7.60 -6.10
CA LYS A 98 -15.69 6.58 -5.04
C LYS A 98 -14.22 6.24 -4.81
N ALA A 99 -13.42 6.14 -5.87
CA ALA A 99 -11.99 5.88 -5.76
C ALA A 99 -11.25 7.02 -5.04
N ARG A 100 -11.63 8.28 -5.31
CA ARG A 100 -11.11 9.44 -4.56
C ARG A 100 -11.41 9.34 -3.07
N TYR A 101 -12.64 9.02 -2.68
CA TYR A 101 -12.99 8.86 -1.26
C TYR A 101 -12.23 7.71 -0.59
N ILE A 102 -12.04 6.60 -1.29
CA ILE A 102 -11.21 5.48 -0.80
C ILE A 102 -9.77 5.96 -0.57
N GLY A 103 -9.16 6.63 -1.55
CA GLY A 103 -7.80 7.16 -1.42
C GLY A 103 -7.66 8.14 -0.25
N LEU A 104 -8.59 9.09 -0.11
CA LEU A 104 -8.60 10.03 1.01
C LEU A 104 -8.79 9.34 2.37
N SER A 105 -9.60 8.29 2.42
CA SER A 105 -9.81 7.49 3.63
C SER A 105 -8.55 6.71 4.02
N ILE A 106 -7.81 6.15 3.06
CA ILE A 106 -6.54 5.46 3.35
C ILE A 106 -5.50 6.46 3.89
N PHE A 107 -5.42 7.65 3.30
CA PHE A 107 -4.49 8.68 3.77
C PHE A 107 -4.86 9.16 5.19
N ASN A 108 -6.15 9.35 5.46
CA ASN A 108 -6.64 9.74 6.79
C ASN A 108 -6.39 8.66 7.84
N LEU A 109 -6.55 7.38 7.49
CA LEU A 109 -6.25 6.28 8.40
C LEU A 109 -4.78 6.31 8.84
N PHE A 110 -3.86 6.54 7.90
CA PHE A 110 -2.44 6.70 8.23
C PHE A 110 -2.23 7.87 9.21
N ALA A 111 -2.75 9.05 8.89
CA ALA A 111 -2.63 10.22 9.75
C ALA A 111 -3.24 9.99 11.15
N TYR A 112 -4.41 9.36 11.19
CA TYR A 112 -5.14 9.09 12.43
C TYR A 112 -4.39 8.12 13.34
N ARG A 113 -3.78 7.08 12.75
CA ARG A 113 -3.11 6.00 13.48
C ARG A 113 -1.76 6.43 14.05
N TYR A 114 -1.02 7.27 13.33
CA TYR A 114 0.37 7.60 13.68
C TYR A 114 0.58 9.01 14.21
N PHE A 115 -0.41 9.91 14.08
CA PHE A 115 -0.27 11.30 14.52
C PHE A 115 -1.37 11.69 15.51
N PRO A 116 -1.02 12.47 16.57
CA PRO A 116 -2.01 13.00 17.49
C PRO A 116 -2.95 14.00 16.78
N PRO A 117 -4.16 14.27 17.31
CA PRO A 117 -5.19 15.06 16.64
C PRO A 117 -4.72 16.38 16.01
N GLY A 118 -3.88 17.17 16.71
CA GLY A 118 -3.37 18.45 16.21
C GLY A 118 -2.33 18.35 15.07
N LEU A 119 -1.73 17.19 14.85
CA LEU A 119 -0.71 16.96 13.82
C LEU A 119 -1.20 16.10 12.66
N ARG A 120 -2.50 15.77 12.61
CA ARG A 120 -3.05 14.90 11.55
C ARG A 120 -2.98 15.54 10.17
N TRP A 121 -3.05 16.85 10.05
CA TRP A 121 -2.85 17.54 8.77
C TRP A 121 -1.44 17.27 8.21
N PHE A 122 -0.43 17.20 9.09
CA PHE A 122 0.95 16.87 8.72
C PHE A 122 1.07 15.38 8.39
N GLY A 123 0.44 14.51 9.19
CA GLY A 123 0.35 13.07 8.90
C GLY A 123 -0.30 12.76 7.55
N MET A 124 -1.32 13.54 7.14
CA MET A 124 -1.97 13.43 5.84
C MET A 124 -1.03 13.75 4.66
N ALA A 125 -0.06 14.63 4.89
CA ALA A 125 0.90 15.04 3.87
C ALA A 125 1.91 13.92 3.55
N PHE A 126 2.17 12.97 4.45
CA PHE A 126 3.08 11.84 4.20
C PHE A 126 2.64 10.96 3.03
N PRO A 127 1.48 10.28 3.08
CA PRO A 127 1.05 9.40 2.00
C PRO A 127 0.79 10.17 0.70
N ARG A 128 0.36 11.44 0.76
CA ARG A 128 0.26 12.31 -0.43
C ARG A 128 1.63 12.52 -1.07
N THR A 129 2.64 12.89 -0.28
CA THR A 129 4.00 13.13 -0.77
C THR A 129 4.65 11.88 -1.35
N LEU A 130 4.36 10.71 -0.78
CA LEU A 130 4.96 9.44 -1.18
C LEU A 130 4.17 8.72 -2.29
N SER A 131 2.96 9.16 -2.59
CA SER A 131 2.17 8.64 -3.72
C SER A 131 2.76 9.07 -5.07
N LEU A 132 2.40 8.35 -6.13
CA LEU A 132 2.75 8.71 -7.50
C LEU A 132 1.92 9.92 -7.96
N PRO A 133 2.49 10.86 -8.74
CA PRO A 133 1.74 11.98 -9.30
C PRO A 133 0.55 11.52 -10.16
N THR A 134 0.71 10.44 -10.93
CA THR A 134 -0.35 9.86 -11.76
C THR A 134 -1.52 9.34 -10.91
N THR A 135 -1.24 8.69 -9.78
CA THR A 135 -2.27 8.25 -8.82
C THR A 135 -3.03 9.43 -8.21
N LEU A 136 -2.31 10.47 -7.76
CA LEU A 136 -2.95 11.67 -7.22
C LEU A 136 -3.82 12.37 -8.26
N SER A 137 -3.33 12.47 -9.50
CA SER A 137 -4.08 13.03 -10.62
C SER A 137 -5.34 12.22 -10.94
N ALA A 138 -5.24 10.89 -11.02
CA ALA A 138 -6.38 10.00 -11.28
C ALA A 138 -7.47 10.14 -10.21
N PHE A 139 -7.09 10.36 -8.95
CA PHE A 139 -8.03 10.60 -7.85
C PHE A 139 -8.43 12.06 -7.66
N ARG A 140 -7.88 13.00 -8.44
CA ARG A 140 -8.06 14.45 -8.24
C ARG A 140 -7.75 14.88 -6.80
N ILE A 141 -6.67 14.33 -6.24
CA ILE A 141 -6.13 14.72 -4.94
C ILE A 141 -5.00 15.70 -5.20
N GLU A 142 -5.06 16.87 -4.58
CA GLU A 142 -4.02 17.88 -4.72
C GLU A 142 -2.69 17.37 -4.15
N PRO A 143 -1.57 17.63 -4.85
CA PRO A 143 -0.25 17.30 -4.33
C PRO A 143 0.07 18.11 -3.07
N THR A 144 0.95 17.57 -2.24
CA THR A 144 1.51 18.29 -1.09
C THR A 144 2.27 19.53 -1.55
N ASN A 145 2.26 20.60 -0.75
CA ASN A 145 3.13 21.75 -0.96
C ASN A 145 4.60 21.31 -1.15
N PRO A 146 5.35 21.81 -2.16
CA PRO A 146 6.70 21.35 -2.47
C PRO A 146 7.71 21.45 -1.31
N VAL A 147 7.62 22.50 -0.49
CA VAL A 147 8.50 22.70 0.67
C VAL A 147 8.20 21.64 1.73
N LEU A 148 6.91 21.42 2.01
CA LEU A 148 6.48 20.39 2.95
C LEU A 148 6.83 18.98 2.44
N ALA A 149 6.70 18.74 1.14
CA ALA A 149 7.10 17.50 0.51
C ALA A 149 8.61 17.25 0.68
N ALA A 150 9.45 18.27 0.49
CA ALA A 150 10.90 18.17 0.70
C ALA A 150 11.24 17.82 2.16
N ILE A 151 10.55 18.43 3.14
CA ILE A 151 10.70 18.11 4.57
C ILE A 151 10.33 16.64 4.83
N ILE A 152 9.21 16.17 4.27
CA ILE A 152 8.77 14.78 4.44
C ILE A 152 9.77 13.81 3.81
N ILE A 153 10.26 14.08 2.61
CA ILE A 153 11.29 13.28 1.94
C ILE A 153 12.54 13.21 2.81
N PHE A 154 12.97 14.34 3.38
CA PHE A 154 14.11 14.40 4.29
C PHE A 154 13.88 13.56 5.56
N ILE A 155 12.71 13.64 6.19
CA ILE A 155 12.36 12.85 7.37
C ILE A 155 12.42 11.35 7.04
N VAL A 156 11.75 10.92 5.96
CA VAL A 156 11.69 9.50 5.60
C VAL A 156 13.09 8.99 5.23
N ARG A 157 13.87 9.75 4.45
CA ARG A 157 15.27 9.45 4.15
C ARG A 157 16.08 9.26 5.44
N THR A 158 15.94 10.17 6.39
CA THR A 158 16.65 10.12 7.67
C THR A 158 16.26 8.88 8.48
N VAL A 159 14.98 8.54 8.53
CA VAL A 159 14.51 7.32 9.19
C VAL A 159 15.17 6.08 8.58
N PHE A 160 15.21 5.96 7.25
CA PHE A 160 15.87 4.84 6.58
C PHE A 160 17.36 4.72 6.96
N LEU A 161 18.10 5.84 6.89
CA LEU A 161 19.52 5.87 7.24
C LEU A 161 19.76 5.52 8.71
N VAL A 162 18.95 6.07 9.61
CA VAL A 162 19.01 5.78 11.05
C VAL A 162 18.71 4.30 11.31
N THR A 163 17.68 3.74 10.67
CA THR A 163 17.34 2.32 10.84
C THR A 163 18.43 1.39 10.35
N GLU A 164 19.07 1.71 9.23
CA GLU A 164 20.14 0.88 8.65
C GLU A 164 21.43 0.93 9.45
N VAL A 165 21.76 2.08 10.05
CA VAL A 165 23.02 2.27 10.77
C VAL A 165 22.91 1.88 12.24
N LEU A 166 21.78 2.19 12.88
CA LEU A 166 21.65 2.06 14.34
C LEU A 166 20.89 0.81 14.80
N PHE A 167 20.00 0.25 13.98
CA PHE A 167 19.18 -0.88 14.40
C PHE A 167 19.71 -2.18 13.82
N PRO A 168 19.88 -3.24 14.64
CA PRO A 168 20.27 -4.53 14.13
C PRO A 168 19.13 -5.16 13.34
N ASP A 169 19.49 -5.93 12.31
CA ASP A 169 18.50 -6.72 11.57
C ASP A 169 17.73 -7.64 12.52
N PRO A 170 16.39 -7.66 12.44
CA PRO A 170 15.58 -8.55 13.27
C PRO A 170 15.95 -10.01 13.00
N LYS A 171 16.35 -10.74 14.05
CA LYS A 171 16.70 -12.18 13.95
C LYS A 171 15.49 -13.09 13.77
N ILE A 172 14.31 -12.62 14.17
CA ILE A 172 13.06 -13.39 14.14
C ILE A 172 12.13 -12.71 13.13
N PRO A 173 11.61 -13.45 12.14
CA PRO A 173 10.59 -12.96 11.21
C PRO A 173 9.40 -12.34 11.93
N PHE A 174 8.81 -11.32 11.33
CA PHE A 174 7.69 -10.62 11.95
C PHE A 174 6.50 -11.54 12.24
N PHE A 175 6.11 -12.41 11.30
CA PHE A 175 4.98 -13.32 11.49
C PHE A 175 5.22 -14.35 12.59
N GLU A 176 6.40 -14.95 12.65
CA GLU A 176 6.79 -15.85 13.73
C GLU A 176 6.74 -15.15 15.09
N ARG A 177 7.22 -13.90 15.17
CA ARG A 177 7.07 -13.09 16.37
C ARG A 177 5.61 -12.91 16.76
N LEU A 178 4.71 -12.71 15.80
CA LEU A 178 3.28 -12.55 16.09
C LEU A 178 2.61 -13.84 16.58
N GLU A 179 3.02 -14.98 16.03
CA GLU A 179 2.48 -16.29 16.40
C GLU A 179 2.98 -16.76 17.77
N THR A 180 4.17 -16.33 18.16
CA THR A 180 4.80 -16.66 19.45
C THR A 180 4.44 -15.69 20.58
N LEU A 181 3.60 -14.68 20.33
CA LEU A 181 3.19 -13.72 21.38
C LEU A 181 2.42 -14.44 22.51
N PRO A 182 2.68 -14.09 23.79
CA PRO A 182 1.85 -14.53 24.89
C PRO A 182 0.37 -14.20 24.65
N GLU A 183 -0.54 -15.09 25.04
CA GLU A 183 -1.98 -14.96 24.75
C GLU A 183 -2.56 -13.61 25.22
N MET A 184 -2.11 -13.13 26.38
CA MET A 184 -2.53 -11.83 26.93
C MET A 184 -2.10 -10.67 26.03
N GLU A 185 -0.88 -10.67 25.51
CA GLU A 185 -0.40 -9.62 24.60
C GLU A 185 -1.09 -9.69 23.24
N ALA A 186 -1.29 -10.91 22.73
CA ALA A 186 -2.03 -11.13 21.49
C ALA A 186 -3.48 -10.63 21.61
N ARG A 187 -4.12 -10.86 22.76
CA ARG A 187 -5.47 -10.35 23.06
C ARG A 187 -5.49 -8.83 23.16
N LYS A 188 -4.57 -8.24 23.93
CA LYS A 188 -4.45 -6.79 24.10
C LYS A 188 -4.30 -6.09 22.75
N ARG A 189 -3.40 -6.58 21.89
CA ARG A 189 -3.19 -6.02 20.54
C ARG A 189 -4.44 -6.10 19.67
N LYS A 190 -5.18 -7.21 19.73
CA LYS A 190 -6.46 -7.37 19.01
C LYS A 190 -7.49 -6.35 19.49
N GLU A 191 -7.58 -6.14 20.81
CA GLU A 191 -8.49 -5.16 21.42
C GLU A 191 -8.11 -3.72 21.04
N GLU A 192 -6.82 -3.36 21.10
CA GLU A 192 -6.31 -2.05 20.67
C GLU A 192 -6.59 -1.78 19.19
N THR A 193 -6.39 -2.78 18.34
CA THR A 193 -6.67 -2.66 16.89
C THR A 193 -8.15 -2.44 16.64
N ARG A 194 -9.03 -3.23 17.27
CA ARG A 194 -10.49 -3.07 17.15
C ARG A 194 -10.97 -1.72 17.67
N ALA A 195 -10.42 -1.26 18.80
CA ALA A 195 -10.77 0.03 19.37
C ALA A 195 -10.37 1.18 18.43
N LEU A 196 -9.19 1.11 17.83
CA LEU A 196 -8.71 2.09 16.85
C LEU A 196 -9.55 2.08 15.58
N ASP A 197 -9.89 0.91 15.04
CA ASP A 197 -10.72 0.80 13.84
C ASP A 197 -12.10 1.42 14.07
N LYS A 198 -12.72 1.13 15.22
CA LYS A 198 -14.03 1.70 15.60
C LYS A 198 -13.95 3.22 15.82
N SER A 199 -12.90 3.72 16.46
CA SER A 199 -12.75 5.17 16.69
C SER A 199 -12.43 5.91 15.39
N TYR A 200 -11.71 5.27 14.47
CA TYR A 200 -11.44 5.79 13.15
C TYR A 200 -12.69 5.85 12.28
N GLU A 201 -13.52 4.80 12.29
CA GLU A 201 -14.82 4.77 11.61
C GLU A 201 -15.68 5.97 12.01
N GLN A 202 -15.85 6.22 13.32
CA GLN A 202 -16.61 7.36 13.81
C GLN A 202 -16.01 8.70 13.36
N PHE A 203 -14.68 8.82 13.39
CA PHE A 203 -13.99 10.02 12.95
C PHE A 203 -14.19 10.28 11.45
N ILE A 204 -13.97 9.27 10.60
CA ILE A 204 -14.03 9.47 9.15
C ILE A 204 -15.45 9.74 8.68
N MET A 205 -16.47 9.15 9.31
CA MET A 205 -17.88 9.47 9.06
C MET A 205 -18.21 10.95 9.31
N SER A 206 -17.57 11.57 10.29
CA SER A 206 -17.77 13.00 10.60
C SER A 206 -17.08 13.94 9.61
N GLN A 207 -16.07 13.45 8.87
CA GLN A 207 -15.20 14.26 8.01
C GLN A 207 -15.49 14.06 6.51
N LEU A 208 -15.84 12.85 6.11
CA LEU A 208 -16.03 12.45 4.73
C LEU A 208 -17.33 11.64 4.60
N SER A 209 -18.28 12.17 3.83
CA SER A 209 -19.44 11.45 3.34
C SER A 209 -19.48 11.54 1.81
N GLY A 210 -19.77 10.42 1.14
CA GLY A 210 -19.73 10.36 -0.32
C GLY A 210 -20.21 9.02 -0.88
N PRO A 211 -20.42 8.91 -2.20
CA PRO A 211 -20.98 7.73 -2.84
C PRO A 211 -20.12 6.48 -2.58
N GLY A 212 -20.72 5.45 -2.00
CA GLY A 212 -20.05 4.18 -1.75
C GLY A 212 -19.01 4.21 -0.63
N CYS A 213 -19.04 5.23 0.25
CA CYS A 213 -18.34 5.19 1.53
C CYS A 213 -18.90 4.00 2.35
N PRO A 214 -18.08 3.03 2.78
CA PRO A 214 -18.59 1.91 3.58
C PRO A 214 -19.18 2.38 4.92
N PHE A 215 -18.85 3.61 5.33
CA PHE A 215 -19.31 4.25 6.55
C PHE A 215 -20.37 5.34 6.31
N SER A 216 -20.79 5.65 5.08
CA SER A 216 -21.95 6.52 4.91
C SER A 216 -23.16 5.80 5.49
N ALA A 217 -23.84 6.42 6.46
CA ALA A 217 -25.13 5.95 6.93
C ALA A 217 -25.99 5.67 5.69
N LYS A 218 -26.54 4.45 5.58
CA LYS A 218 -27.57 4.17 4.58
C LYS A 218 -28.63 5.25 4.77
N LEU A 219 -28.73 6.18 3.82
CA LEU A 219 -29.96 6.94 3.65
C LEU A 219 -31.03 5.87 3.39
N GLN A 220 -31.89 5.66 4.39
CA GLN A 220 -33.09 4.85 4.28
C GLN A 220 -34.01 5.44 3.23
#